data_AF-A0A4Q3CQ88-F1
#
_entry.id   AF-A0A4Q3CQ88-F1
#
_cell.length_a   1.000
_cell.length_b   1.000
_cell.length_c   1.000
_cell.angle_alpha   90.00
_cell.angle_beta   90.00
_cell.angle_gamma   90.00
#
_symmetry.space_group_name_H-M   'P 1'
#
loop_
_entity.id
_entity.type
_entity.pdbx_description
1 polymer ?
#
loop_
_entity_poly.entity_id
_entity_poly.type
_entity_poly.pdbx_seq_one_letter_code
_entity_poly.pdbx_strand_id
1 'polypeptide(L)'
;MPDDAGPNPFGYADHAPFSAFGAELVYGQWRDGTLVHVSQVPSGLACNCVCPACGRVLIARKGAIKMEHFGHYGVGNGCGRNAETNAHSWAKDVLGREKRVLLPAVGAQLGKDKLQTHRERMFRFAGAELEKTLDDIVPDVVL
;
A
#
# COMPACT_ATOMS: atom_id res chain seq x y z
N MET A 1 -12.81 -1.95 -26.08
CA MET A 1 -11.74 -2.89 -26.45
C MET A 1 -11.36 -3.62 -25.18
N PRO A 2 -11.58 -4.93 -25.04
CA PRO A 2 -11.06 -5.67 -23.89
C PRO A 2 -9.64 -6.11 -24.21
N ASP A 3 -8.67 -5.65 -23.41
CA ASP A 3 -7.28 -6.10 -23.47
C ASP A 3 -7.16 -7.49 -22.83
N ASP A 4 -6.84 -8.48 -23.67
CA ASP A 4 -6.42 -9.82 -23.29
C ASP A 4 -5.02 -9.78 -22.64
N ALA A 5 -4.98 -9.58 -21.32
CA ALA A 5 -3.81 -9.86 -20.50
C ALA A 5 -4.20 -10.98 -19.51
N GLY A 6 -3.79 -12.21 -19.81
CA GLY A 6 -4.03 -13.35 -18.94
C GLY A 6 -3.50 -13.12 -17.51
N PRO A 7 -4.08 -13.79 -16.51
CA PRO A 7 -3.71 -13.58 -15.11
C PRO A 7 -2.26 -13.98 -14.86
N ASN A 8 -1.56 -13.17 -14.06
CA ASN A 8 -0.27 -13.55 -13.49
C ASN A 8 -0.47 -14.81 -12.59
N PRO A 9 0.59 -15.57 -12.26
CA PRO A 9 0.49 -16.80 -11.46
C PRO A 9 -0.12 -16.65 -10.05
N PHE A 10 -0.45 -15.44 -9.60
CA PHE A 10 -1.14 -15.11 -8.35
C PHE A 10 -2.58 -14.61 -8.55
N GLY A 11 -3.11 -14.63 -9.78
CA GLY A 11 -4.37 -13.98 -10.13
C GLY A 11 -4.18 -12.48 -10.36
N TYR A 12 -5.00 -11.89 -11.23
CA TYR A 12 -5.01 -10.44 -11.41
C TYR A 12 -5.46 -9.78 -10.10
N ALA A 13 -4.50 -9.31 -9.30
CA ALA A 13 -4.79 -8.44 -8.18
C ALA A 13 -4.93 -7.01 -8.74
N ASP A 14 -6.08 -6.37 -8.51
CA ASP A 14 -6.22 -4.95 -8.81
C ASP A 14 -5.33 -4.15 -7.85
N HIS A 15 -4.20 -3.64 -8.37
CA HIS A 15 -3.27 -2.82 -7.60
C HIS A 15 -3.62 -1.33 -7.63
N ALA A 16 -4.70 -0.91 -8.30
CA ALA A 16 -5.16 0.48 -8.30
C ALA A 16 -5.32 1.11 -6.90
N PRO A 17 -5.70 0.36 -5.83
CA PRO A 17 -5.75 0.90 -4.47
C PRO A 17 -4.38 1.17 -3.83
N PHE A 18 -3.29 0.59 -4.34
CA PHE A 18 -1.94 0.65 -3.74
C PHE A 18 -1.00 1.54 -4.56
N SER A 19 -0.99 1.29 -5.87
CA SER A 19 -0.25 1.95 -6.93
C SER A 19 -0.47 1.10 -8.18
N ALA A 20 -1.20 1.58 -9.19
CA ALA A 20 -1.04 0.97 -10.52
C ALA A 20 0.22 1.52 -11.18
N PHE A 21 0.70 0.81 -12.21
CA PHE A 21 1.89 1.20 -12.99
C PHE A 21 1.83 2.70 -13.37
N GLY A 22 2.75 3.50 -12.83
CA GLY A 22 2.87 4.93 -13.12
C GLY A 22 2.37 5.90 -12.04
N ALA A 23 1.87 5.42 -10.89
CA ALA A 23 1.54 6.27 -9.73
C ALA A 23 2.24 5.79 -8.46
N GLU A 24 3.33 6.45 -8.07
CA GLU A 24 4.17 6.06 -6.93
C GLU A 24 3.69 6.59 -5.56
N LEU A 25 2.68 7.47 -5.55
CA LEU A 25 2.25 8.15 -4.32
C LEU A 25 0.74 8.36 -4.34
N VAL A 26 -0.03 7.47 -3.72
CA VAL A 26 -1.51 7.54 -3.64
C VAL A 26 -2.01 7.82 -2.23
N TYR A 27 -1.15 7.68 -1.22
CA TYR A 27 -1.36 8.08 0.16
C TYR A 27 -0.54 9.33 0.51
N GLY A 28 -1.22 10.29 1.14
CA GLY A 28 -0.63 11.40 1.86
C GLY A 28 -0.98 11.30 3.34
N GLN A 29 -0.55 12.29 4.10
CA GLN A 29 -0.85 12.39 5.53
C GLN A 29 -1.50 13.75 5.80
N TRP A 30 -2.59 13.78 6.55
CA TRP A 30 -3.09 15.03 7.13
C TRP A 30 -2.15 15.52 8.24
N ARG A 31 -2.28 16.78 8.64
CA ARG A 31 -1.39 17.39 9.65
C ARG A 31 -1.53 16.78 11.04
N ASP A 32 -2.62 16.05 11.29
CA ASP A 32 -2.86 15.29 12.53
C ASP A 32 -2.13 13.94 12.55
N GLY A 33 -1.45 13.57 11.46
CA GLY A 33 -0.73 12.30 11.34
C GLY A 33 -1.54 11.17 10.69
N THR A 34 -2.83 11.39 10.40
CA THR A 34 -3.69 10.38 9.80
C THR A 34 -3.38 10.20 8.32
N LEU A 35 -3.22 8.95 7.88
CA LEU A 35 -3.02 8.61 6.46
C LEU A 35 -4.33 8.79 5.67
N VAL A 36 -4.24 9.33 4.46
CA VAL A 36 -5.39 9.56 3.59
C VAL A 36 -5.08 9.16 2.15
N HIS A 37 -5.99 8.42 1.53
CA HIS A 37 -5.89 8.07 0.11
C HIS A 37 -6.31 9.25 -0.78
N VAL A 38 -5.66 9.42 -1.93
CA VAL A 38 -5.91 10.53 -2.86
C VAL A 38 -7.36 10.60 -3.33
N SER A 39 -8.04 9.45 -3.46
CA SER A 39 -9.47 9.42 -3.84
C SER A 39 -10.38 10.11 -2.82
N GLN A 40 -9.98 10.17 -1.54
CA GLN A 40 -10.77 10.73 -0.44
C GLN A 40 -10.57 12.24 -0.26
N VAL A 41 -9.65 12.87 -1.01
CA VAL A 41 -9.36 14.30 -0.88
C VAL A 41 -9.80 15.10 -2.11
N PRO A 42 -10.04 16.42 -1.97
CA PRO A 42 -10.23 17.30 -3.12
C PRO A 42 -8.99 17.37 -4.00
N SER A 43 -9.17 17.69 -5.28
CA SER A 43 -8.05 17.95 -6.20
C SER A 43 -7.28 19.23 -5.80
N GLY A 44 -6.02 19.31 -6.23
CA GLY A 44 -5.17 20.47 -5.94
C GLY A 44 -4.59 20.44 -4.53
N LEU A 45 -4.40 21.63 -3.95
CA LEU A 45 -3.73 21.82 -2.66
C LEU A 45 -4.69 21.86 -1.46
N ALA A 46 -6.00 21.77 -1.71
CA ALA A 46 -7.03 21.99 -0.69
C ALA A 46 -6.98 20.95 0.45
N CYS A 47 -6.42 19.76 0.21
CA CYS A 47 -6.28 18.75 1.27
C CYS A 47 -5.23 19.11 2.32
N ASN A 48 -4.31 20.04 2.02
CA ASN A 48 -3.19 20.43 2.89
C ASN A 48 -2.38 19.21 3.41
N CYS A 49 -2.31 18.15 2.60
CA CYS A 49 -1.63 16.92 2.94
C CYS A 49 -0.12 17.06 2.80
N VAL A 50 0.62 16.26 3.56
CA VAL A 50 2.07 16.16 3.48
C VAL A 50 2.51 14.76 3.09
N CYS A 51 3.73 14.64 2.55
CA CYS A 51 4.35 13.37 2.25
C CYS A 51 4.75 12.67 3.56
N PRO A 52 4.29 11.44 3.85
CA PRO A 52 4.69 10.74 5.07
C PRO A 52 6.20 10.44 5.10
N ALA A 53 6.87 10.38 3.95
CA ALA A 53 8.31 10.09 3.87
C ALA A 53 9.21 11.32 4.10
N CYS A 54 8.76 12.54 3.78
CA CYS A 54 9.63 13.73 3.81
C CYS A 54 8.97 15.01 4.34
N GLY A 55 7.70 14.96 4.73
CA GLY A 55 6.95 16.09 5.29
C GLY A 55 6.61 17.22 4.31
N ARG A 56 7.05 17.16 3.05
CA ARG A 56 6.73 18.19 2.04
C ARG A 56 5.26 18.18 1.66
N VAL A 57 4.72 19.36 1.36
CA VAL A 57 3.34 19.54 0.91
C VAL A 57 3.07 18.76 -0.38
N LEU A 58 1.91 18.13 -0.42
CA LEU A 58 1.43 17.38 -1.58
C LEU A 58 0.33 18.14 -2.33
N ILE A 59 0.27 17.92 -3.64
CA ILE A 59 -0.81 18.32 -4.53
C ILE A 59 -1.54 17.07 -5.04
N ALA A 60 -2.85 17.00 -4.84
CA ALA A 60 -3.70 15.92 -5.34
C ALA A 60 -3.97 16.13 -6.85
N ARG A 61 -3.38 15.29 -7.69
CA ARG A 61 -3.59 15.31 -9.14
C ARG A 61 -4.65 14.29 -9.48
N LYS A 62 -5.81 14.79 -9.91
CA LYS A 62 -6.96 13.99 -10.34
C LYS A 62 -7.29 14.37 -11.77
N GLY A 63 -7.41 13.40 -12.66
CA GLY A 63 -7.71 13.63 -14.06
C GLY A 63 -8.41 12.43 -14.68
N ALA A 64 -9.08 12.65 -15.81
CA ALA A 64 -9.81 11.59 -16.51
C ALA A 64 -8.91 10.60 -17.26
N ILE A 65 -7.66 10.99 -17.55
CA ILE A 65 -6.70 10.21 -18.36
C ILE A 65 -5.62 9.55 -17.50
N LYS A 66 -5.14 10.25 -16.48
CA LYS A 66 -4.12 9.73 -15.56
C LYS A 66 -4.77 9.36 -14.24
N MET A 67 -4.37 8.22 -13.69
CA MET A 67 -4.82 7.81 -12.36
C MET A 67 -4.58 8.90 -11.32
N GLU A 68 -5.47 8.95 -10.34
CA GLU A 68 -5.37 9.85 -9.20
C GLU A 68 -4.10 9.55 -8.41
N HIS A 69 -3.29 10.57 -8.14
CA HIS A 69 -2.06 10.44 -7.36
C HIS A 69 -1.70 11.77 -6.72
N PHE A 70 -0.89 11.72 -5.67
CA PHE A 70 -0.24 12.88 -5.11
C PHE A 70 1.07 13.20 -5.86
N GLY A 71 1.35 14.48 -6.02
CA GLY A 71 2.66 14.99 -6.39
C GLY A 71 3.23 15.85 -5.25
N HIS A 72 4.55 15.97 -5.19
CA HIS A 72 5.16 16.99 -4.34
C HIS A 72 4.88 18.38 -4.93
N TYR A 73 4.49 19.33 -4.09
CA TYR A 73 4.30 20.73 -4.49
C TYR A 73 5.63 21.49 -4.48
N GLY A 74 5.87 22.35 -5.49
CA GLY A 74 7.08 23.14 -5.63
C GLY A 74 8.08 22.61 -6.67
N VAL A 75 9.26 23.24 -6.74
CA VAL A 75 10.34 22.87 -7.68
C VAL A 75 11.18 21.75 -7.09
N GLY A 76 11.34 20.66 -7.85
CA GLY A 76 12.15 19.51 -7.48
C GLY A 76 11.44 18.18 -7.72
N ASN A 77 12.22 17.12 -7.84
CA ASN A 77 11.70 15.77 -8.06
C ASN A 77 11.08 15.22 -6.74
N GLY A 78 10.39 14.08 -6.85
CA GLY A 78 9.92 13.32 -5.69
C GLY A 78 11.05 13.01 -4.69
N CYS A 79 10.71 12.55 -3.48
CA CYS A 79 11.72 12.36 -2.43
C CYS A 79 12.55 11.07 -2.57
N GLY A 80 12.34 10.29 -3.64
CA GLY A 80 13.01 9.00 -3.90
C GLY A 80 12.56 7.84 -3.02
N ARG A 81 11.81 8.12 -1.94
CA ARG A 81 11.26 7.15 -0.98
C ARG A 81 9.75 6.91 -1.15
N ASN A 82 9.17 7.40 -2.24
CA ASN A 82 7.72 7.56 -2.37
C ASN A 82 7.00 6.20 -2.36
N ALA A 83 7.41 5.27 -3.23
CA ALA A 83 6.68 4.03 -3.49
C ALA A 83 6.74 3.04 -2.32
N GLU A 84 7.94 2.79 -1.80
CA GLU A 84 8.17 1.87 -0.68
C GLU A 84 7.46 2.36 0.59
N THR A 85 7.63 3.65 0.95
CA THR A 85 6.95 4.21 2.13
C THR A 85 5.43 4.21 1.97
N ASN A 86 4.87 4.44 0.77
CA ASN A 86 3.43 4.37 0.55
C ASN A 86 2.88 2.95 0.74
N ALA A 87 3.53 1.95 0.13
CA ALA A 87 3.11 0.56 0.22
C ALA A 87 3.16 0.05 1.68
N HIS A 88 4.26 0.32 2.39
CA HIS A 88 4.40 -0.05 3.80
C HIS A 88 3.35 0.68 4.67
N SER A 89 3.19 1.99 4.51
CA SER A 89 2.23 2.78 5.31
C SER A 89 0.80 2.27 5.16
N TRP A 90 0.39 1.95 3.93
CA TRP A 90 -0.93 1.38 3.66
C TRP A 90 -1.10 -0.02 4.25
N ALA A 91 -0.14 -0.91 4.05
CA ALA A 91 -0.20 -2.27 4.58
C ALA A 91 -0.32 -2.26 6.12
N LYS A 92 0.44 -1.38 6.78
CA LYS A 92 0.38 -1.14 8.23
C LYS A 92 -1.04 -0.69 8.66
N ASP A 93 -1.60 0.31 8.00
CA ASP A 93 -2.94 0.83 8.30
C ASP A 93 -4.03 -0.25 8.15
N VAL A 94 -3.99 -1.02 7.06
CA VAL A 94 -4.95 -2.10 6.80
C VAL A 94 -4.83 -3.21 7.83
N LEU A 95 -3.63 -3.63 8.21
CA LEU A 95 -3.44 -4.63 9.26
C LEU A 95 -3.96 -4.12 10.60
N GLY A 96 -3.70 -2.86 10.94
CA GLY A 96 -4.22 -2.19 12.14
C GLY A 96 -5.75 -2.17 12.20
N ARG A 97 -6.40 -1.86 11.07
CA ARG A 97 -7.85 -1.73 10.96
C ARG A 97 -8.58 -3.07 10.86
N GLU A 98 -8.16 -3.93 9.93
CA GLU A 98 -8.90 -5.15 9.57
C GLU A 98 -8.66 -6.30 10.55
N LYS A 99 -7.49 -6.32 11.19
CA LYS A 99 -7.08 -7.34 12.17
C LYS A 99 -7.15 -8.79 11.68
N ARG A 100 -6.99 -8.97 10.35
CA ARG A 100 -7.03 -10.27 9.69
C ARG A 100 -6.23 -10.24 8.39
N VAL A 101 -5.72 -11.39 7.98
CA VAL A 101 -5.01 -11.58 6.71
C VAL A 101 -5.32 -12.96 6.13
N LEU A 102 -5.55 -13.03 4.82
CA LEU A 102 -5.67 -14.30 4.12
C LEU A 102 -4.27 -14.87 3.91
N LEU A 103 -3.97 -16.01 4.54
CA LEU A 103 -2.74 -16.74 4.32
C LEU A 103 -2.96 -17.75 3.19
N PRO A 104 -2.15 -17.73 2.12
CA PRO A 104 -2.29 -18.67 1.02
C PRO A 104 -1.96 -20.09 1.49
N ALA A 105 -2.40 -21.08 0.72
CA ALA A 105 -1.93 -22.44 0.89
C ALA A 105 -0.41 -22.51 0.69
N VAL A 106 0.29 -23.23 1.56
CA VAL A 106 1.72 -23.46 1.44
C VAL A 106 1.93 -24.90 0.99
N GLY A 107 2.64 -25.05 -0.11
CA GLY A 107 3.01 -26.35 -0.65
C GLY A 107 4.09 -26.24 -1.70
N ALA A 108 4.65 -27.38 -2.06
CA ALA A 108 5.63 -27.53 -3.13
C ALA A 108 5.18 -28.62 -4.10
N GLN A 109 5.58 -28.49 -5.36
CA GLN A 109 5.36 -29.50 -6.37
C GLN A 109 6.69 -29.81 -7.07
N LEU A 110 7.05 -31.09 -7.13
CA LEU A 110 8.20 -31.59 -7.86
C LEU A 110 7.74 -32.69 -8.81
N GLY A 111 7.65 -32.36 -10.10
CA GLY A 111 7.07 -33.29 -11.09
C GLY A 111 5.61 -33.62 -10.77
N LYS A 112 5.34 -34.91 -10.52
CA LYS A 112 3.99 -35.39 -10.14
C LYS A 112 3.74 -35.33 -8.63
N ASP A 113 4.80 -35.20 -7.83
CA ASP A 113 4.70 -35.19 -6.38
C ASP A 113 4.29 -33.80 -5.91
N LYS A 114 3.22 -33.75 -5.11
CA LYS A 114 2.71 -32.51 -4.52
C LYS A 114 2.62 -32.70 -3.01
N LEU A 115 3.27 -31.81 -2.28
CA LEU A 115 3.16 -31.72 -0.84
C LEU A 115 2.56 -30.38 -0.47
N GLN A 116 1.45 -30.40 0.27
CA GLN A 116 0.87 -29.20 0.84
C GLN A 116 0.98 -29.27 2.36
N THR A 117 1.70 -28.33 2.96
CA THR A 117 1.92 -28.27 4.42
C THR A 117 0.85 -27.44 5.12
N HIS A 118 0.32 -26.41 4.45
CA HIS A 118 -0.74 -25.56 5.00
C HIS A 118 -1.83 -25.31 3.97
N ARG A 119 -3.08 -25.32 4.43
CA ARG A 119 -4.23 -24.88 3.65
C ARG A 119 -4.37 -23.37 3.74
N GLU A 120 -4.96 -22.79 2.70
CA GLU A 120 -5.40 -21.41 2.74
C GLU A 120 -6.30 -21.19 3.95
N ARG A 121 -6.07 -20.10 4.69
CA ARG A 121 -6.87 -19.76 5.86
C ARG A 121 -6.88 -18.26 6.12
N MET A 122 -8.00 -17.77 6.63
CA MET A 122 -8.08 -16.44 7.21
C MET A 122 -7.46 -16.47 8.61
N PHE A 123 -6.32 -15.80 8.79
CA PHE A 123 -5.69 -15.61 10.08
C PHE A 123 -6.22 -14.34 10.72
N ARG A 124 -6.68 -14.43 11.98
CA ARG A 124 -7.21 -13.31 12.76
C ARG A 124 -6.32 -13.09 13.98
N PHE A 125 -6.10 -11.83 14.33
CA PHE A 125 -5.25 -11.45 15.44
C PHE A 125 -5.93 -10.39 16.34
N ALA A 126 -5.46 -10.28 17.59
CA ALA A 126 -6.13 -9.45 18.59
C ALA A 126 -5.82 -7.95 18.42
N GLY A 127 -4.61 -7.63 17.95
CA GLY A 127 -4.16 -6.26 17.73
C GLY A 127 -3.04 -6.21 16.70
N ALA A 128 -2.79 -5.02 16.16
CA ALA A 128 -1.63 -4.77 15.31
C ALA A 128 -0.90 -3.55 15.90
N GLU A 129 0.31 -3.74 16.37
CA GLU A 129 1.17 -2.67 16.89
C GLU A 129 2.19 -2.28 15.82
N LEU A 130 2.17 -1.01 15.41
CA LEU A 130 2.98 -0.49 14.31
C LEU A 130 4.30 0.07 14.85
N GLU A 131 5.41 -0.21 14.16
CA GLU A 131 6.74 0.37 14.41
C GLU A 131 7.23 0.23 15.87
N LYS A 132 6.85 -0.87 16.52
CA LYS A 132 7.26 -1.16 17.89
C LYS A 132 8.70 -1.62 17.94
N THR A 133 9.52 -0.97 18.76
CA THR A 133 10.88 -1.45 19.07
C THR A 133 10.80 -2.75 19.87
N LEU A 134 11.38 -3.82 19.33
CA LEU A 134 11.59 -5.10 19.99
C LEU A 134 13.09 -5.37 20.03
N ASP A 135 13.72 -5.07 21.16
CA ASP A 135 15.16 -5.21 21.38
C ASP A 135 15.99 -4.54 20.26
N ASP A 136 16.61 -5.34 19.39
CA ASP A 136 17.50 -4.92 18.31
C ASP A 136 16.80 -4.73 16.96
N ILE A 137 15.49 -5.00 16.88
CA ILE A 137 14.70 -4.84 15.65
C ILE A 137 13.52 -3.87 15.83
N VAL A 138 13.15 -3.22 14.73
CA VAL A 138 11.91 -2.45 14.63
C VAL A 138 11.07 -3.06 13.51
N PRO A 139 10.22 -4.06 13.82
CA PRO A 139 9.27 -4.58 12.85
C PRO A 139 8.28 -3.50 12.41
N ASP A 140 7.86 -3.58 11.15
CA ASP A 140 6.80 -2.73 10.62
C ASP A 140 5.48 -2.92 11.37
N VAL A 141 5.14 -4.17 11.70
CA VAL A 141 3.91 -4.57 12.42
C VAL A 141 4.18 -5.78 13.30
N VAL A 142 3.60 -5.77 14.51
CA VAL A 142 3.46 -6.93 15.40
C VAL A 142 1.97 -7.29 15.50
N LEU A 143 1.63 -8.54 15.20
CA LEU A 143 0.24 -9.07 15.12
C LEU A 143 -0.11 -9.94 16.34
#